data_AF-A0A8S1AMF1-F1
#
_entry.id   AF-A0A8S1AMF1-F1
#
_cell.length_a   1.000
_cell.length_b   1.000
_cell.length_c   1.000
_cell.angle_alpha   90.00
_cell.angle_beta   90.00
_cell.angle_gamma   90.00
#
_symmetry.space_group_name_H-M   'P 1'
#
loop_
_entity.id
_entity.type
_entity.pdbx_description
1 polymer ?
#
loop_
_entity_poly.entity_id
_entity_poly.type
_entity_poly.pdbx_seq_one_letter_code
_entity_poly.pdbx_strand_id
1 'polypeptide(L)'
;MEITTLITKYDINNKPVYAKILYKPNEKNLFAITIYEDNNSWSGEFSHELAKKNRERVIETEEVYNENVMKGLSKHTDTDYSFDLTLHADDNNAATFSWKKKLRSGALVHGSVVVHRDEVPVSKDSILDILILENLELKSKLKSVNLKNEELSQDLEKCVESLEKATELKEASEELLYGKFVQLLNSKKRRIKLLEDNISKYSKLN
;
A
#
# COMPACT_ATOMS: atom_id res chain seq x y z
N MET A 1 4.88 13.00 -14.86
CA MET A 1 4.35 11.63 -14.82
C MET A 1 5.35 10.79 -14.05
N GLU A 2 4.91 10.04 -13.05
CA GLU A 2 5.80 9.10 -12.35
C GLU A 2 6.02 7.88 -13.24
N ILE A 3 7.25 7.69 -13.71
CA ILE A 3 7.65 6.50 -14.45
C ILE A 3 7.90 5.41 -13.41
N THR A 4 7.20 4.30 -13.51
CA THR A 4 7.41 3.13 -12.64
C THR A 4 8.18 2.07 -13.40
N THR A 5 9.29 1.63 -12.83
CA THR A 5 10.04 0.48 -13.35
C THR A 5 9.60 -0.77 -12.60
N LEU A 6 9.30 -1.83 -13.35
CA LEU A 6 8.96 -3.15 -12.84
C LEU A 6 9.95 -4.16 -13.41
N ILE A 7 10.51 -5.01 -12.54
CA ILE A 7 11.36 -6.13 -12.93
C ILE A 7 10.62 -7.40 -12.56
N THR A 8 10.51 -8.32 -13.51
CA THR A 8 9.74 -9.55 -13.33
C THR A 8 10.38 -10.72 -14.06
N LYS A 9 10.06 -11.94 -13.62
CA LYS A 9 10.56 -13.19 -14.19
C LYS A 9 9.39 -13.98 -14.75
N TYR A 10 9.28 -14.14 -16.06
CA TYR A 10 8.29 -15.01 -16.69
C TYR A 10 8.83 -16.42 -16.88
N ASP A 11 7.92 -17.40 -16.93
CA ASP A 11 8.25 -18.77 -17.36
C ASP A 11 7.61 -18.96 -18.74
N ILE A 12 8.42 -18.81 -19.79
CA ILE A 12 8.00 -18.85 -21.19
C ILE A 12 8.62 -20.09 -21.82
N ASN A 13 7.82 -20.95 -22.45
CA ASN A 13 8.32 -22.19 -23.09
C ASN A 13 9.20 -23.05 -22.16
N ASN A 14 8.83 -23.17 -20.87
CA ASN A 14 9.60 -23.84 -19.82
C ASN A 14 11.00 -23.26 -19.53
N LYS A 15 11.26 -22.02 -19.96
CA LYS A 15 12.49 -21.30 -19.66
C LYS A 15 12.21 -20.04 -18.84
N PRO A 16 13.03 -19.76 -17.82
CA PRO A 16 12.93 -18.51 -17.08
C PRO A 16 13.45 -17.36 -17.95
N VAL A 17 12.61 -16.35 -18.13
CA VAL A 17 12.94 -15.14 -18.89
C VAL A 17 12.72 -13.94 -17.99
N TYR A 18 13.68 -13.02 -17.94
CA TYR A 18 13.55 -11.79 -17.16
C TYR A 18 13.04 -10.67 -18.05
N ALA A 19 12.23 -9.78 -17.50
CA ALA A 19 11.75 -8.61 -18.21
C ALA A 19 11.80 -7.37 -17.32
N LYS A 20 12.17 -6.25 -17.93
CA LYS A 20 12.05 -4.91 -17.39
C LYS A 20 10.89 -4.23 -18.09
N ILE A 21 9.97 -3.67 -17.32
CA ILE A 21 8.80 -2.94 -17.82
C ILE A 21 8.87 -1.52 -17.28
N LEU A 22 8.82 -0.55 -18.19
CA LEU A 22 8.72 0.87 -17.88
C LEU A 22 7.27 1.29 -18.12
N TYR A 23 6.55 1.62 -17.05
CA TYR A 23 5.17 2.09 -17.14
C TYR A 23 5.12 3.58 -17.44
N LYS A 24 4.26 3.96 -18.39
CA LYS A 24 4.10 5.33 -18.90
C LYS A 24 5.45 6.01 -19.22
N PRO A 25 6.28 5.40 -20.08
CA PRO A 25 7.60 5.96 -20.40
C PRO A 25 7.49 7.29 -21.15
N ASN A 26 6.36 7.54 -21.82
CA ASN A 26 6.03 8.77 -22.52
C ASN A 26 4.50 8.92 -22.65
N GLU A 27 4.02 10.01 -23.25
CA GLU A 27 2.59 10.29 -23.42
C GLU A 27 1.88 9.36 -24.41
N LYS A 28 2.62 8.67 -25.29
CA LYS A 28 2.07 7.81 -26.35
C LYS A 28 1.96 6.36 -25.91
N ASN A 29 2.83 5.92 -25.00
CA ASN A 29 3.02 4.54 -24.63
C ASN A 29 2.51 4.24 -23.23
N LEU A 30 1.70 3.20 -23.12
CA LEU A 30 1.26 2.68 -21.82
C LEU A 30 2.43 2.02 -21.10
N PHE A 31 3.25 1.24 -21.80
CA PHE A 31 4.51 0.72 -21.27
C PHE A 31 5.54 0.45 -22.37
N ALA A 32 6.81 0.38 -21.99
CA ALA A 32 7.87 -0.23 -22.77
C ALA A 32 8.39 -1.47 -22.04
N ILE A 33 8.74 -2.51 -22.79
CA ILE A 33 9.24 -3.78 -22.25
C ILE A 33 10.59 -4.12 -22.87
N THR A 34 11.51 -4.58 -22.05
CA THR A 34 12.77 -5.20 -22.46
C THR A 34 12.83 -6.60 -21.87
N ILE A 35 12.91 -7.61 -22.72
CA ILE A 35 12.97 -9.02 -22.38
C ILE A 35 14.41 -9.51 -22.54
N TYR A 36 14.95 -10.18 -21.53
CA TYR A 36 16.33 -10.62 -21.48
C TYR A 36 16.40 -12.14 -21.66
N GLU A 37 16.93 -12.57 -22.80
CA GLU A 37 17.05 -13.98 -23.19
C GLU A 37 18.52 -14.33 -23.41
N ASP A 38 19.11 -15.04 -22.45
CA ASP A 38 20.54 -15.36 -22.40
C ASP A 38 21.47 -14.18 -22.73
N ASN A 39 22.02 -14.15 -23.95
CA ASN A 39 22.92 -13.10 -24.45
C ASN A 39 22.23 -12.08 -25.39
N ASN A 40 20.92 -12.17 -25.56
CA ASN A 40 20.11 -11.28 -26.38
C ASN A 40 19.13 -10.50 -25.50
N SER A 41 18.70 -9.35 -26.01
CA SER A 41 17.57 -8.62 -25.46
C SER A 41 16.59 -8.27 -26.58
N TRP A 42 15.32 -8.18 -26.19
CA TRP A 42 14.23 -7.85 -27.08
C TRP A 42 13.45 -6.69 -26.50
N SER A 43 13.31 -5.60 -27.25
CA SER A 43 12.63 -4.40 -26.79
C SER A 43 11.37 -4.11 -27.62
N GLY A 44 10.32 -3.63 -26.96
CA GLY A 44 9.08 -3.23 -27.62
C GLY A 44 8.29 -2.22 -26.82
N GLU A 45 7.38 -1.55 -27.50
CA GLU A 45 6.54 -0.50 -26.92
C GLU A 45 5.07 -0.82 -27.14
N PHE A 46 4.28 -0.68 -26.07
CA PHE A 46 2.84 -0.88 -26.13
C PHE A 46 2.14 0.48 -26.02
N SER A 47 1.63 0.97 -27.15
CA SER A 47 0.99 2.28 -27.25
C SER A 47 -0.40 2.32 -26.62
N HIS A 48 -0.86 3.51 -26.24
CA HIS A 48 -2.26 3.73 -25.82
C HIS A 48 -3.26 3.36 -26.93
N GLU A 49 -2.88 3.55 -28.20
CA GLU A 49 -3.69 3.10 -29.34
C GLU A 49 -3.81 1.57 -29.40
N LEU A 50 -2.71 0.86 -29.15
CA LEU A 50 -2.70 -0.59 -29.11
C LEU A 50 -3.47 -1.12 -27.89
N ALA A 51 -3.37 -0.43 -26.74
CA ALA A 51 -4.19 -0.70 -25.56
C ALA A 51 -5.68 -0.58 -25.88
N LYS A 52 -6.10 0.50 -26.54
CA LYS A 52 -7.48 0.71 -26.97
C LYS A 52 -8.00 -0.41 -27.87
N LYS A 53 -7.21 -0.81 -28.88
CA LYS A 53 -7.56 -1.92 -29.79
C LYS A 53 -7.72 -3.26 -29.09
N ASN A 54 -6.86 -3.56 -28.11
CA ASN A 54 -6.96 -4.80 -27.34
C ASN A 54 -8.11 -4.76 -26.33
N ARG A 55 -8.37 -3.60 -25.71
CA ARG A 55 -9.49 -3.37 -24.79
C ARG A 55 -10.85 -3.65 -25.42
N GLU A 56 -11.04 -3.29 -26.68
CA GLU A 56 -12.28 -3.57 -27.44
C GLU A 56 -12.61 -5.07 -27.50
N ARG A 57 -11.61 -5.96 -27.37
CA ARG A 57 -11.81 -7.42 -27.37
C ARG A 57 -12.21 -8.00 -26.02
N VAL A 58 -11.87 -7.29 -24.93
CA VAL A 58 -12.08 -7.77 -23.56
C VAL A 58 -13.17 -7.02 -22.80
N ILE A 59 -13.73 -5.96 -23.40
CA ILE A 59 -14.89 -5.21 -22.89
C ILE A 59 -14.64 -4.68 -21.46
N GLU A 60 -13.46 -4.08 -21.25
CA GLU A 60 -13.07 -3.43 -20.00
C GLU A 60 -13.06 -1.89 -20.20
N THR A 61 -13.21 -1.10 -19.13
CA THR A 61 -12.96 0.35 -19.21
C THR A 61 -11.47 0.63 -19.39
N GLU A 62 -11.09 1.86 -19.74
CA GLU A 62 -9.68 2.21 -19.94
C GLU A 62 -8.84 1.99 -18.69
N GLU A 63 -9.34 2.49 -17.57
CA GLU A 63 -8.69 2.45 -16.28
C GLU A 63 -8.53 0.99 -15.83
N VAL A 64 -9.60 0.20 -15.93
CA VAL A 64 -9.61 -1.22 -15.56
C VAL A 64 -8.68 -2.03 -16.44
N TYR A 65 -8.69 -1.80 -17.76
CA TYR A 65 -7.79 -2.50 -18.69
C TYR A 65 -6.33 -2.21 -18.38
N ASN A 66 -5.98 -0.92 -18.22
CA ASN A 66 -4.61 -0.49 -17.93
C ASN A 66 -4.12 -1.07 -16.59
N GLU A 67 -4.96 -1.04 -15.56
CA GLU A 67 -4.65 -1.68 -14.28
C GLU A 67 -4.47 -3.19 -14.42
N ASN A 68 -5.36 -3.88 -15.14
CA ASN A 68 -5.29 -5.33 -15.32
C ASN A 68 -4.06 -5.74 -16.12
N VAL A 69 -3.67 -4.97 -17.14
CA VAL A 69 -2.41 -5.18 -17.88
C VAL A 69 -1.23 -5.05 -16.94
N MET A 70 -1.16 -3.98 -16.14
CA MET A 70 -0.03 -3.79 -15.22
C MET A 70 0.02 -4.85 -14.13
N LYS A 71 -1.14 -5.20 -13.53
CA LYS A 71 -1.26 -6.28 -12.55
C LYS A 71 -0.85 -7.62 -13.15
N GLY A 72 -1.31 -7.92 -14.37
CA GLY A 72 -0.97 -9.16 -15.06
C GLY A 72 0.52 -9.25 -15.37
N LEU A 73 1.13 -8.16 -15.84
CA LEU A 73 2.57 -8.13 -16.14
C LEU A 73 3.44 -8.18 -14.87
N SER A 74 2.95 -7.67 -13.74
CA SER A 74 3.60 -7.82 -12.44
C SER A 74 3.32 -9.20 -11.86
N LYS A 75 4.29 -10.12 -11.92
CA LYS A 75 4.16 -11.49 -11.36
C LYS A 75 4.05 -11.54 -9.83
N HIS A 76 3.86 -10.40 -9.17
CA HIS A 76 3.75 -10.30 -7.72
C HIS A 76 2.37 -10.69 -7.20
N THR A 77 1.35 -10.75 -8.06
CA THR A 77 0.00 -11.17 -7.69
C THR A 77 -0.69 -11.91 -8.84
N ASP A 78 -1.22 -13.08 -8.53
CA ASP A 78 -2.09 -13.94 -9.32
C ASP A 78 -1.50 -14.84 -10.43
N THR A 79 -1.86 -16.13 -10.35
CA THR A 79 -1.50 -17.19 -11.31
C THR A 79 -2.32 -17.15 -12.60
N ASP A 80 -3.20 -16.16 -12.73
CA ASP A 80 -4.22 -16.05 -13.76
C ASP A 80 -3.67 -15.59 -15.11
N TYR A 81 -2.37 -15.29 -15.23
CA TYR A 81 -1.76 -14.98 -16.51
C TYR A 81 -0.74 -16.03 -16.95
N SER A 82 -0.69 -16.28 -18.25
CA SER A 82 0.38 -17.02 -18.92
C SER A 82 0.99 -16.16 -20.02
N PHE A 83 2.29 -16.32 -20.24
CA PHE A 83 3.07 -15.48 -21.15
C PHE A 83 3.71 -16.34 -22.23
N ASP A 84 3.66 -15.85 -23.46
CA ASP A 84 4.28 -16.50 -24.61
C ASP A 84 5.13 -15.51 -25.38
N LEU A 85 6.26 -15.99 -25.92
CA LEU A 85 7.12 -15.27 -26.85
C LEU A 85 7.25 -16.12 -28.12
N THR A 86 6.73 -15.61 -29.23
CA THR A 86 6.70 -16.32 -30.52
C THR A 86 7.47 -15.55 -31.58
N LEU A 87 8.53 -16.14 -32.12
CA LEU A 87 9.31 -15.58 -33.22
C LEU A 87 8.48 -15.48 -34.50
N HIS A 88 8.68 -14.42 -35.28
CA HIS A 88 8.02 -14.28 -36.59
C HIS A 88 8.73 -15.17 -37.60
N ALA A 89 7.96 -15.92 -38.40
CA ALA A 89 8.52 -16.86 -39.38
C ALA A 89 9.35 -16.15 -40.48
N ASP A 90 8.95 -14.92 -40.82
CA ASP A 90 9.54 -14.14 -41.91
C ASP A 90 10.62 -13.17 -41.42
N ASP A 91 10.73 -12.94 -40.11
CA ASP A 91 11.69 -12.02 -39.51
C ASP A 91 12.22 -12.57 -38.17
N ASN A 92 13.43 -13.14 -38.22
CA ASN A 92 14.13 -13.64 -37.04
C ASN A 92 14.52 -12.53 -36.04
N ASN A 93 14.37 -11.26 -36.41
CA ASN A 93 14.64 -10.10 -35.57
C ASN A 93 13.38 -9.55 -34.89
N ALA A 94 12.21 -10.13 -35.17
CA ALA A 94 10.94 -9.78 -34.55
C ALA A 94 10.28 -10.96 -33.82
N ALA A 95 9.70 -10.68 -32.66
CA ALA A 95 8.92 -11.64 -31.90
C ALA A 95 7.64 -10.99 -31.38
N THR A 96 6.59 -11.77 -31.17
CA THR A 96 5.38 -11.32 -30.48
C THR A 96 5.43 -11.80 -29.04
N PHE A 97 5.51 -10.85 -28.10
CA PHE A 97 5.25 -11.11 -26.69
C PHE A 97 3.76 -10.97 -26.43
N SER A 98 3.14 -11.99 -25.83
CA SER A 98 1.71 -11.97 -25.51
C SER A 98 1.45 -12.41 -24.08
N TRP A 99 0.45 -11.79 -23.45
CA TRP A 99 -0.04 -12.16 -22.13
C TRP A 99 -1.50 -12.58 -22.24
N LYS A 100 -1.78 -13.76 -21.71
CA LYS A 100 -3.09 -14.41 -21.79
C LYS A 100 -3.66 -14.54 -20.40
N LYS A 101 -4.90 -14.10 -20.22
CA LYS A 101 -5.67 -14.29 -19.00
C LYS A 101 -6.30 -15.67 -19.03
N LYS A 102 -6.01 -16.51 -18.04
CA LYS A 102 -6.64 -17.81 -17.82
C LYS A 102 -8.08 -17.59 -17.38
N LEU A 103 -8.97 -18.35 -17.98
CA LEU A 103 -10.38 -18.45 -17.62
C LEU A 103 -10.71 -19.91 -17.33
N ARG A 104 -11.87 -20.15 -16.73
CA ARG A 104 -12.36 -21.51 -16.45
C ARG A 104 -12.48 -22.38 -17.70
N SER A 105 -12.67 -21.78 -18.87
CA SER A 105 -12.89 -22.46 -20.15
C SER A 105 -11.71 -22.36 -21.14
N GLY A 106 -10.55 -21.82 -20.73
CA GLY A 106 -9.39 -21.66 -21.61
C GLY A 106 -8.53 -20.46 -21.25
N ALA A 107 -7.87 -19.87 -22.24
CA ALA A 107 -7.10 -18.64 -22.06
C ALA A 107 -7.48 -17.61 -23.12
N LEU A 108 -7.70 -16.36 -22.72
CA LEU A 108 -7.98 -15.24 -23.59
C LEU A 108 -6.72 -14.39 -23.73
N VAL A 109 -6.32 -14.08 -24.96
CA VAL A 109 -5.23 -13.13 -25.21
C VAL A 109 -5.70 -11.75 -24.74
N HIS A 110 -5.12 -11.27 -23.64
CA HIS A 110 -5.48 -9.98 -23.05
C HIS A 110 -4.69 -8.83 -23.70
N GLY A 111 -3.51 -9.14 -24.24
CA GLY A 111 -2.79 -8.26 -25.15
C GLY A 111 -1.52 -8.89 -25.70
N SER A 112 -0.93 -8.20 -26.65
CA SER A 112 0.34 -8.58 -27.28
C SER A 112 1.07 -7.36 -27.80
N VAL A 113 2.40 -7.44 -27.81
CA VAL A 113 3.29 -6.42 -28.36
C VAL A 113 4.37 -7.09 -29.21
N VAL A 114 4.72 -6.46 -30.32
CA VAL A 114 5.88 -6.89 -31.11
C VAL A 114 7.14 -6.33 -30.45
N VAL A 115 8.08 -7.21 -30.16
CA VAL A 115 9.40 -6.89 -29.66
C VAL A 115 10.42 -7.17 -30.75
N HIS A 116 11.43 -6.32 -30.86
CA HIS A 116 12.52 -6.47 -31.81
C HIS A 116 13.79 -6.79 -31.05
N ARG A 117 14.65 -7.62 -31.63
CA ARG A 117 15.95 -7.90 -31.04
C ARG A 117 16.80 -6.64 -31.10
N ASP A 118 17.41 -6.30 -29.96
CA ASP A 118 18.26 -5.13 -29.85
C ASP A 118 19.57 -5.35 -30.63
N GLU A 119 20.02 -4.34 -31.39
CA GLU A 119 21.29 -4.39 -32.12
C GLU A 119 22.48 -4.59 -31.18
N VAL A 120 22.40 -3.97 -30.00
CA VAL A 120 23.34 -4.13 -28.91
C VAL A 120 22.59 -4.74 -27.72
N PRO A 121 22.79 -6.04 -27.44
CA PRO A 121 22.11 -6.69 -26.35
C PRO A 121 22.38 -6.03 -25.00
N VAL A 122 21.32 -5.79 -24.25
CA VAL A 122 21.40 -5.31 -22.87
C VAL A 122 21.69 -6.51 -21.97
N SER A 123 22.79 -6.45 -21.20
CA SER A 123 23.10 -7.51 -20.24
C SER A 123 22.04 -7.60 -19.14
N LYS A 124 21.74 -8.83 -18.72
CA LYS A 124 20.95 -9.13 -17.52
C LYS A 124 21.54 -8.49 -16.25
N ASP A 125 22.84 -8.18 -16.24
CA ASP A 125 23.50 -7.51 -15.11
C ASP A 125 22.91 -6.13 -14.81
N SER A 126 22.41 -5.43 -15.84
CA SER A 126 21.74 -4.14 -15.65
C SER A 126 20.49 -4.23 -14.75
N ILE A 127 19.85 -5.41 -14.71
CA ILE A 127 18.74 -5.68 -13.80
C ILE A 127 19.26 -5.79 -12.36
N LEU A 128 20.42 -6.42 -12.16
CA LEU A 128 21.01 -6.59 -10.83
C LEU A 128 21.33 -5.23 -10.19
N ASP A 129 21.88 -4.30 -10.96
CA ASP A 129 22.17 -2.94 -10.46
C ASP A 129 20.89 -2.23 -9.98
N ILE A 130 19.80 -2.33 -10.75
CA ILE A 130 18.50 -1.76 -10.37
C ILE A 130 17.98 -2.42 -9.08
N LEU A 131 18.02 -3.75 -9.01
CA LEU A 131 17.53 -4.50 -7.85
C LEU A 131 18.38 -4.22 -6.59
N ILE A 132 19.68 -4.03 -6.73
CA ILE A 132 20.57 -3.67 -5.62
C ILE A 132 20.22 -2.28 -5.09
N LEU A 133 20.07 -1.31 -5.97
CA LEU A 133 19.69 0.06 -5.59
C LEU A 133 18.32 0.10 -4.90
N GLU A 134 17.32 -0.58 -5.47
CA GLU A 134 15.99 -0.69 -4.90
C GLU A 134 16.03 -1.39 -3.53
N ASN A 135 16.83 -2.46 -3.38
CA ASN A 135 16.99 -3.13 -2.10
C ASN A 135 17.62 -2.23 -1.02
N LEU A 136 18.62 -1.43 -1.39
CA LEU A 136 19.25 -0.47 -0.48
C LEU A 136 18.26 0.62 -0.06
N GLU A 137 17.48 1.15 -0.99
CA GLU A 137 16.45 2.14 -0.71
C GLU A 137 15.37 1.58 0.22
N LEU A 138 14.86 0.38 -0.09
CA LEU A 138 13.87 -0.32 0.73
C LEU A 138 14.40 -0.59 2.15
N LYS A 139 15.67 -1.02 2.29
CA LYS A 139 16.31 -1.19 3.60
C LYS A 139 16.41 0.11 4.39
N SER A 140 16.78 1.20 3.72
CA SER A 140 16.84 2.53 4.35
C SER A 140 15.46 2.99 4.83
N LYS A 141 14.45 2.83 3.97
CA LYS A 141 13.05 3.16 4.30
C LYS A 141 12.52 2.30 5.44
N LEU A 142 12.78 1.00 5.44
CA LEU A 142 12.42 0.08 6.52
C LEU A 142 13.02 0.52 7.84
N LYS A 143 14.32 0.86 7.85
CA LYS A 143 15.02 1.35 9.05
C LYS A 143 14.38 2.64 9.58
N SER A 144 14.09 3.59 8.70
CA SER A 144 13.44 4.85 9.07
C SER A 144 12.04 4.64 9.64
N VAL A 145 11.23 3.77 9.02
CA VAL A 145 9.88 3.45 9.50
C VAL A 145 9.92 2.75 10.86
N ASN A 146 10.85 1.81 11.06
CA ASN A 146 11.00 1.13 12.33
C ASN A 146 11.40 2.09 13.46
N LEU A 147 12.37 2.97 13.22
CA LEU A 147 12.79 3.98 14.18
C LEU A 147 11.62 4.89 14.57
N LYS A 148 10.85 5.36 13.59
CA LYS A 148 9.66 6.18 13.85
C LYS A 148 8.58 5.41 14.62
N ASN A 149 8.42 4.13 14.35
CA ASN A 149 7.47 3.29 15.07
C ASN A 149 7.88 3.09 16.53
N GLU A 150 9.18 2.90 16.80
CA GLU A 150 9.73 2.83 18.15
C GLU A 150 9.53 4.16 18.91
N GLU A 151 9.82 5.29 18.28
CA GLU A 151 9.57 6.63 18.86
C GLU A 151 8.11 6.83 19.21
N LEU A 152 7.18 6.55 18.28
CA LEU A 152 5.75 6.66 18.52
C LEU A 152 5.25 5.73 19.62
N SER A 153 5.84 4.52 19.73
CA SER A 153 5.48 3.58 20.79
C SER A 153 5.90 4.11 22.17
N GLN A 154 7.08 4.71 22.29
CA GLN A 154 7.55 5.33 23.53
C GLN A 154 6.72 6.55 23.91
N ASP A 155 6.34 7.38 22.93
CA ASP A 155 5.51 8.55 23.19
C ASP A 155 4.09 8.17 23.61
N LEU A 156 3.54 7.09 23.03
CA LEU A 156 2.26 6.54 23.45
C LEU A 156 2.32 6.05 24.90
N GLU A 157 3.38 5.31 25.29
CA GLU A 157 3.57 4.84 26.67
C GLU A 157 3.62 6.00 27.67
N LYS A 158 4.40 7.05 27.38
CA LYS A 158 4.45 8.26 28.24
C LYS A 158 3.10 8.97 28.34
N CYS A 159 2.34 9.00 27.24
CA CYS A 159 1.01 9.61 27.22
C CYS A 159 0.03 8.82 28.10
N VAL A 160 0.07 7.49 28.03
CA VAL A 160 -0.73 6.60 28.89
C VAL A 160 -0.38 6.83 30.36
N GLU A 161 0.90 6.80 30.74
CA GLU A 161 1.30 7.05 32.12
C GLU A 161 0.86 8.44 32.63
N SER A 162 0.94 9.46 31.77
CA SER A 162 0.53 10.82 32.13
C SER A 162 -0.98 10.91 32.32
N LEU A 163 -1.75 10.18 31.51
CA LEU A 163 -3.21 10.10 31.61
C LEU A 163 -3.65 9.36 32.88
N GLU A 164 -2.98 8.27 33.23
CA GLU A 164 -3.22 7.53 34.48
C GLU A 164 -3.00 8.44 35.69
N LYS A 165 -1.85 9.12 35.77
CA LYS A 165 -1.55 10.09 36.85
C LYS A 165 -2.57 11.23 36.91
N ALA A 166 -2.98 11.76 35.77
CA ALA A 166 -3.99 12.82 35.72
C ALA A 166 -5.35 12.33 36.23
N THR A 167 -5.70 11.07 35.95
CA THR A 167 -6.93 10.43 36.43
C THR A 167 -6.90 10.23 37.94
N GLU A 168 -5.80 9.71 38.48
CA GLU A 168 -5.61 9.56 39.93
C GLU A 168 -5.72 10.91 40.68
N LEU A 169 -5.07 11.96 40.15
CA LEU A 169 -5.15 13.30 40.72
C LEU A 169 -6.57 13.87 40.67
N LYS A 170 -7.29 13.62 39.58
CA LYS A 170 -8.68 14.03 39.42
C LYS A 170 -9.57 13.34 40.45
N GLU A 171 -9.47 12.03 40.59
CA GLU A 171 -10.24 11.23 41.55
C GLU A 171 -9.98 11.68 43.00
N ALA A 172 -8.70 11.84 43.38
CA ALA A 172 -8.34 12.34 44.70
C ALA A 172 -8.90 13.75 44.97
N SER A 173 -8.90 14.62 43.96
CA SER A 173 -9.50 15.96 44.06
C SER A 173 -11.03 15.90 44.21
N GLU A 174 -11.69 15.01 43.48
CA GLU A 174 -13.14 14.77 43.59
C GLU A 174 -13.49 14.31 45.02
N GLU A 175 -12.79 13.32 45.57
CA GLU A 175 -12.99 12.84 46.94
C GLU A 175 -12.82 13.96 47.98
N LEU A 176 -11.78 14.78 47.86
CA LEU A 176 -11.54 15.92 48.73
C LEU A 176 -12.67 16.95 48.66
N LEU A 177 -13.16 17.25 47.45
CA LEU A 177 -14.27 18.19 47.24
C LEU A 177 -15.57 17.64 47.82
N TYR A 178 -15.89 16.37 47.56
CA TYR A 178 -17.05 15.71 48.13
C TYR A 178 -17.00 15.69 49.67
N GLY A 179 -15.83 15.38 50.25
CA GLY A 179 -15.63 15.42 51.70
C GLY A 179 -15.90 16.80 52.30
N LYS A 180 -15.36 17.87 51.68
CA LYS A 180 -15.64 19.26 52.10
C LYS A 180 -17.12 19.62 51.97
N PHE A 181 -17.78 19.17 50.90
CA PHE A 181 -19.20 19.44 50.67
C PHE A 181 -20.08 18.78 51.74
N VAL A 182 -19.78 17.54 52.11
CA VAL A 182 -20.47 16.81 53.19
C VAL A 182 -20.26 17.50 54.55
N GLN A 183 -19.03 17.93 54.86
CA GLN A 183 -18.75 18.68 56.09
C GLN A 183 -19.58 19.97 56.17
N LEU A 184 -19.66 20.71 55.06
CA LEU A 184 -20.44 21.94 54.98
C LEU A 184 -21.95 21.67 55.15
N LEU A 185 -22.48 20.63 54.51
CA LEU A 185 -23.87 20.19 54.69
C LEU A 185 -24.16 19.80 56.14
N ASN A 186 -23.27 19.05 56.78
CA ASN A 186 -23.43 18.63 58.17
C ASN A 186 -23.35 19.81 59.15
N SER A 187 -22.52 20.81 58.87
CA SER A 187 -22.47 22.06 59.63
C SER A 187 -23.79 22.84 59.50
N LYS A 188 -24.31 22.97 58.28
CA LYS A 188 -25.62 23.60 58.02
C LYS A 188 -26.77 22.85 58.70
N LYS A 189 -26.82 21.51 58.61
CA LYS A 189 -27.83 20.68 59.30
C LYS A 189 -27.79 20.87 60.82
N ARG A 190 -26.59 20.88 61.42
CA ARG A 190 -26.42 21.16 62.86
C ARG A 190 -26.92 22.56 63.24
N ARG A 191 -26.62 23.56 62.41
CA ARG A 191 -27.09 24.95 62.62
C ARG A 191 -28.62 25.03 62.57
N ILE A 192 -29.26 24.40 61.60
CA ILE A 192 -30.73 24.33 61.47
C ILE A 192 -31.34 23.68 62.71
N LYS A 193 -30.85 22.49 63.09
CA LYS A 193 -31.33 21.78 64.27
C LYS A 193 -31.24 22.61 65.55
N LEU A 194 -30.13 23.32 65.76
CA LEU A 194 -29.97 24.23 66.90
C LEU A 194 -31.00 25.38 66.89
N LEU A 195 -31.32 25.92 65.72
CA LEU A 195 -32.33 26.98 65.58
C LEU A 195 -33.73 26.42 65.86
N GLU A 196 -34.07 25.25 65.32
CA GLU A 196 -35.35 24.56 65.57
C GLU A 196 -35.55 24.22 67.05
N ASP A 197 -34.51 23.67 67.71
CA ASP A 197 -34.55 23.33 69.14
C ASP A 197 -34.76 24.58 70.01
N ASN A 198 -34.11 25.69 69.66
CA ASN A 198 -34.29 26.97 70.36
C ASN A 198 -35.71 27.51 70.18
N ILE A 199 -36.22 27.54 68.94
CA ILE A 199 -37.60 27.97 68.66
C ILE A 199 -38.61 27.12 69.46
N SER A 200 -38.43 25.79 69.47
CA SER A 200 -39.31 24.89 70.22
C SER A 200 -39.27 25.11 71.73
N LYS A 201 -38.10 25.48 72.29
CA LYS A 201 -38.01 25.87 73.71
C LYS A 201 -38.74 27.17 74.00
N TYR A 202 -38.56 28.20 73.17
CA TYR A 202 -39.25 29.47 73.33
C TYR A 202 -40.77 29.34 73.18
N SER A 203 -41.25 28.47 72.28
CA SER A 203 -42.70 28.21 72.13
C SER A 203 -43.31 27.39 73.27
N LYS A 204 -42.50 26.78 74.15
CA LYS A 204 -42.96 26.03 75.34
C LYS A 204 -42.90 26.86 76.63
N LEU A 205 -42.22 28.01 76.61
CA LEU A 205 -42.13 28.94 77.75
C LEU A 205 -43.19 30.05 77.72
N ASN A 206 -43.91 30.18 76.61
CA ASN A 206 -45.12 30.99 76.47
C ASN A 206 -46.34 30.08 76.44
#